data_AF-A0A2W7TZH6-F1
#
_entry.id   AF-A0A2W7TZH6-F1
#
_cell.length_a   1.000
_cell.length_b   1.000
_cell.length_c   1.000
_cell.angle_alpha   90.00
_cell.angle_beta   90.00
_cell.angle_gamma   90.00
#
_symmetry.space_group_name_H-M   'P 1'
#
loop_
_entity.id
_entity.type
_entity.pdbx_description
1 polymer ?
#
loop_
_entity_poly.entity_id
_entity_poly.type
_entity_poly.pdbx_seq_one_letter_code
_entity_poly.pdbx_strand_id
1 'polypeptide(L)'
;MQKNTILISGLLLLFLGVVVIPFSLQAKGKTFYISTVFKHPQKNPYSNIQDKNLIKGNWQRDDTAVELHILRLLENGSLQVNYLNSKFIYIEKAGWTNSSDVLRLFVIYRQDDNPGYSLSLQYLAEKDILVGDYVDGSDNKSHNVIFKRIK
;
A
#
# COMPACT_ATOMS: atom_id res chain seq x y z
N MET A 1 -12.15 36.88 -36.35
CA MET A 1 -12.21 36.27 -37.69
C MET A 1 -11.01 35.37 -37.88
N GLN A 2 -11.20 34.05 -37.81
CA GLN A 2 -10.17 33.05 -38.10
C GLN A 2 -9.84 33.05 -39.61
N LYS A 3 -8.56 32.97 -39.95
CA LYS A 3 -8.09 32.57 -41.28
C LYS A 3 -7.20 31.35 -41.12
N ASN A 4 -7.76 30.18 -41.41
CA ASN A 4 -7.02 28.95 -41.60
C ASN A 4 -6.47 28.96 -43.03
N THR A 5 -5.15 28.86 -43.18
CA THR A 5 -4.52 28.68 -44.50
C THR A 5 -3.91 27.28 -44.54
N ILE A 6 -4.51 26.44 -45.37
CA ILE A 6 -4.03 25.11 -45.75
C ILE A 6 -3.04 25.30 -46.91
N LEU A 7 -1.85 24.74 -46.80
CA LEU A 7 -0.90 24.61 -47.91
C LEU A 7 -0.50 23.13 -48.01
N ILE A 8 -1.04 22.48 -49.04
CA ILE A 8 -0.65 21.15 -49.51
C ILE A 8 0.36 21.35 -50.64
N SER A 9 1.56 20.80 -50.48
CA SER A 9 2.57 20.57 -51.52
C SER A 9 3.52 19.53 -50.91
N GLY A 10 3.83 18.37 -51.48
CA GLY A 10 3.93 18.02 -52.89
C GLY A 10 5.30 17.37 -53.09
N LEU A 11 5.36 16.04 -52.89
CA LEU A 11 6.24 15.07 -53.55
C LEU A 11 7.76 15.34 -53.68
N LEU A 12 8.59 14.50 -53.03
CA LEU A 12 9.80 13.96 -53.68
C LEU A 12 10.24 12.62 -53.03
N LEU A 13 10.15 11.54 -53.80
CA LEU A 13 10.70 10.22 -53.50
C LEU A 13 12.19 10.21 -53.88
N LEU A 14 13.06 9.87 -52.93
CA LEU A 14 14.41 9.36 -53.23
C LEU A 14 14.66 8.10 -52.40
N PHE A 15 14.63 6.97 -53.09
CA PHE A 15 15.11 5.69 -52.60
C PHE A 15 16.63 5.71 -52.51
N LEU A 16 17.18 5.47 -51.32
CA LEU A 16 18.56 5.03 -51.15
C LEU A 16 18.54 3.89 -50.14
N GLY A 17 18.70 2.68 -50.67
CA GLY A 17 18.82 1.46 -49.90
C GLY A 17 20.08 1.49 -49.04
N VAL A 18 19.92 1.07 -47.79
CA VAL A 18 21.02 0.51 -47.01
C VAL A 18 20.54 -0.83 -46.47
N VAL A 19 21.10 -1.89 -47.05
CA VAL A 19 21.09 -3.23 -46.48
C VAL A 19 21.85 -3.16 -45.15
N VAL A 20 21.18 -3.43 -44.04
CA VAL A 20 21.85 -3.76 -42.79
C VAL A 20 21.32 -5.09 -42.29
N ILE A 21 22.23 -6.06 -42.32
CA ILE A 21 22.12 -7.44 -41.85
C ILE A 21 21.63 -7.44 -40.39
N PRO A 22 20.54 -8.15 -40.02
CA PRO A 22 20.26 -8.36 -38.62
C PRO A 22 21.28 -9.37 -38.07
N PHE A 23 22.29 -8.84 -37.39
CA PHE A 23 23.12 -9.62 -36.46
C PHE A 23 22.21 -10.11 -35.32
N SER A 24 21.81 -11.37 -35.37
CA SER A 24 21.12 -12.03 -34.26
C SER A 24 22.11 -12.28 -33.12
N LEU A 25 22.20 -11.35 -32.18
CA LEU A 25 22.81 -11.58 -30.88
C LEU A 25 21.90 -12.51 -30.06
N GLN A 26 22.26 -13.79 -30.03
CA GLN A 26 21.71 -14.77 -29.10
C GLN A 26 22.21 -14.45 -27.69
N ALA A 27 21.50 -13.57 -26.98
CA ALA A 27 21.61 -13.46 -25.54
C ALA A 27 20.75 -14.56 -24.90
N LYS A 28 21.42 -15.59 -24.37
CA LYS A 28 20.82 -16.67 -23.58
C LYS A 28 20.39 -16.12 -22.21
N GLY A 29 19.28 -15.38 -22.17
CA GLY A 29 18.53 -15.08 -20.96
C GLY A 29 17.43 -16.12 -20.79
N LYS A 30 17.50 -16.94 -19.72
CA LYS A 30 16.41 -17.85 -19.35
C LYS A 30 15.22 -17.03 -18.86
N THR A 31 14.39 -16.55 -19.78
CA THR A 31 13.07 -16.00 -19.45
C THR A 31 12.12 -17.17 -19.23
N PHE A 32 11.86 -17.51 -17.96
CA PHE A 32 10.77 -18.41 -17.60
C PHE A 32 9.45 -17.70 -17.91
N TYR A 33 8.85 -18.01 -19.06
CA TYR A 33 7.45 -17.69 -19.31
C TYR A 33 6.61 -18.64 -18.45
N ILE A 34 6.25 -18.21 -17.24
CA ILE A 34 5.12 -18.83 -16.55
C ILE A 34 3.85 -18.26 -17.18
N SER A 35 3.37 -18.94 -18.22
CA SER A 35 1.98 -18.83 -18.67
C SER A 35 1.07 -19.56 -17.67
N THR A 36 1.00 -19.06 -16.43
CA THR A 36 -0.17 -19.31 -15.61
C THR A 36 -1.28 -18.45 -16.16
N VAL A 37 -2.09 -19.07 -17.03
CA VAL A 37 -3.50 -18.74 -17.19
C VAL A 37 -4.04 -18.51 -15.78
N PHE A 38 -4.32 -17.25 -15.43
CA PHE A 38 -5.05 -16.92 -14.21
C PHE A 38 -6.44 -17.54 -14.36
N LYS A 39 -6.59 -18.80 -13.95
CA LYS A 39 -7.89 -19.31 -13.57
C LYS A 39 -8.34 -18.40 -12.43
N HIS A 40 -9.35 -17.57 -12.69
CA HIS A 40 -10.12 -16.94 -11.63
C HIS A 40 -10.45 -18.05 -10.63
N PRO A 41 -9.96 -17.99 -9.38
CA PRO A 41 -10.43 -18.91 -8.37
C PRO A 41 -11.93 -18.71 -8.29
N GLN A 42 -12.69 -19.74 -8.64
CA GLN A 42 -14.11 -19.81 -8.35
C GLN A 42 -14.25 -19.46 -6.87
N LYS A 43 -14.90 -18.33 -6.59
CA LYS A 43 -15.13 -17.78 -5.26
C LYS A 43 -15.74 -18.90 -4.41
N ASN A 44 -14.95 -19.46 -3.50
CA ASN A 44 -15.47 -20.39 -2.52
C ASN A 44 -16.56 -19.65 -1.73
N PRO A 45 -17.81 -20.14 -1.68
CA PRO A 45 -18.89 -19.48 -0.95
C PRO A 45 -18.64 -19.40 0.57
N TYR A 46 -17.58 -20.04 1.07
CA TYR A 46 -17.04 -19.83 2.40
C TYR A 46 -15.80 -18.91 2.33
N SER A 47 -16.00 -17.62 2.01
CA SER A 47 -15.04 -16.61 2.47
C SER A 47 -15.19 -16.56 3.98
N ASN A 48 -14.20 -17.07 4.72
CA ASN A 48 -14.14 -16.87 6.15
C ASN A 48 -13.79 -15.40 6.38
N ILE A 49 -14.81 -14.53 6.29
CA ILE A 49 -14.66 -13.10 6.55
C ILE A 49 -14.16 -13.01 7.98
N GLN A 50 -12.87 -12.68 8.11
CA GLN A 50 -12.24 -12.51 9.40
C GLN A 50 -13.05 -11.52 10.23
N ASP A 51 -13.45 -11.90 11.44
CA ASP A 51 -14.20 -11.01 12.33
C ASP A 51 -13.40 -9.73 12.55
N LYS A 52 -13.93 -8.61 12.07
CA LYS A 52 -13.28 -7.30 12.17
C LYS A 52 -12.97 -6.92 13.62
N ASN A 53 -13.73 -7.46 14.58
CA ASN A 53 -13.52 -7.16 15.99
C ASN A 53 -12.23 -7.77 16.56
N LEU A 54 -11.56 -8.67 15.82
CA LEU A 54 -10.28 -9.22 16.24
C LEU A 54 -9.20 -8.14 16.43
N ILE A 55 -9.22 -7.05 15.67
CA ILE A 55 -8.24 -5.96 15.88
C ILE A 55 -8.63 -4.98 16.99
N LYS A 56 -9.84 -5.07 17.54
CA LYS A 56 -10.26 -4.22 18.65
C LYS A 56 -9.45 -4.58 19.90
N GLY A 57 -9.07 -3.57 20.69
CA GLY A 57 -8.31 -3.74 21.92
C GLY A 57 -7.07 -2.85 21.99
N ASN A 58 -6.26 -3.10 23.00
CA ASN A 58 -5.06 -2.34 23.29
C ASN A 58 -3.83 -3.12 22.83
N TRP A 59 -2.90 -2.40 22.23
CA TRP A 59 -1.72 -2.98 21.58
C TRP A 59 -0.49 -2.17 21.97
N GLN A 60 0.60 -2.82 22.37
CA GLN A 60 1.87 -2.17 22.69
C GLN A 60 2.92 -2.54 21.66
N ARG A 61 3.70 -1.55 21.20
CA ARG A 61 4.82 -1.80 20.31
C ARG A 61 5.88 -2.61 21.05
N ASP A 62 6.53 -3.55 20.38
CA ASP A 62 7.43 -4.49 21.07
C ASP A 62 8.83 -3.92 21.38
N ASP A 63 9.18 -2.79 20.77
CA ASP A 63 10.46 -2.10 20.91
C ASP A 63 10.41 -0.87 21.84
N THR A 64 9.22 -0.40 22.22
CA THR A 64 9.00 0.86 22.94
C THR A 64 7.69 0.82 23.73
N ALA A 65 7.51 1.72 24.69
CA ALA A 65 6.29 1.82 25.49
C ALA A 65 5.10 2.48 24.75
N VAL A 66 5.14 2.57 23.41
CA VAL A 66 4.06 3.14 22.61
C VAL A 66 2.87 2.21 22.59
N GLU A 67 1.66 2.76 22.76
CA GLU A 67 0.43 1.98 22.70
C GLU A 67 -0.54 2.49 21.63
N LEU A 68 -1.29 1.57 21.05
CA LEU A 68 -2.38 1.79 20.12
C LEU A 68 -3.66 1.20 20.71
N HIS A 69 -4.64 2.04 21.02
CA HIS A 69 -5.93 1.60 21.60
C HIS A 69 -7.01 1.69 20.54
N ILE A 70 -7.40 0.55 19.97
CA ILE A 70 -8.44 0.46 18.94
C ILE A 70 -9.80 0.30 19.61
N LEU A 71 -10.60 1.37 19.57
CA LEU A 71 -11.86 1.47 20.31
C LEU A 71 -13.06 0.97 19.48
N ARG A 72 -13.15 1.42 18.22
CA ARG A 72 -14.28 1.09 17.32
C ARG A 72 -13.84 1.05 15.87
N LEU A 73 -14.41 0.10 15.13
CA LEU A 73 -14.31 -0.03 13.68
C LEU A 73 -15.66 0.33 13.07
N LEU A 74 -15.73 1.47 12.39
CA LEU A 74 -16.98 1.97 11.79
C LEU A 74 -17.22 1.32 10.43
N GLU A 75 -18.48 1.14 10.04
CA GLU A 75 -18.87 0.47 8.79
C GLU A 75 -18.40 1.20 7.53
N ASN A 76 -18.18 2.51 7.62
CA ASN A 76 -17.63 3.34 6.55
C ASN A 76 -16.11 3.19 6.38
N GLY A 77 -15.46 2.27 7.11
CA GLY A 77 -14.00 2.06 7.07
C GLY A 77 -13.20 3.00 7.96
N SER A 78 -13.82 3.93 8.68
CA SER A 78 -13.13 4.78 9.66
C SER A 78 -12.81 4.01 10.94
N LEU A 79 -11.69 4.37 11.57
CA LEU A 79 -11.21 3.77 12.81
C LEU A 79 -11.21 4.81 13.95
N GLN A 80 -11.78 4.45 15.10
CA GLN A 80 -11.57 5.22 16.33
C GLN A 80 -10.44 4.58 17.12
N VAL A 81 -9.35 5.31 17.26
CA VAL A 81 -8.11 4.82 17.83
C VAL A 81 -7.45 5.93 18.65
N ASN A 82 -6.80 5.57 19.74
CA ASN A 82 -5.86 6.44 20.44
C ASN A 82 -4.45 5.91 20.22
N TYR A 83 -3.49 6.82 20.16
CA TYR A 83 -2.07 6.47 20.13
C TYR A 83 -1.39 7.17 21.28
N LEU A 84 -0.86 6.38 22.20
CA LEU A 84 -0.26 6.86 23.44
C LEU A 84 1.25 6.77 23.31
N ASN A 85 1.90 7.94 23.34
CA ASN A 85 3.34 8.06 23.45
C ASN A 85 3.66 9.22 24.42
N SER A 86 4.94 9.57 24.57
CA SER A 86 5.37 10.67 25.44
C SER A 86 5.08 12.08 24.89
N LYS A 87 4.52 12.20 23.69
CA LYS A 87 4.28 13.48 23.01
C LYS A 87 2.78 13.68 22.79
N PHE A 88 2.34 14.94 22.73
CA PHE A 88 1.01 15.21 22.19
C PHE A 88 1.05 15.03 20.68
N ILE A 89 0.10 14.23 20.16
CA ILE A 89 -0.02 13.89 18.75
C ILE A 89 -1.49 13.90 18.36
N TYR A 90 -1.79 14.48 17.20
CA TYR A 90 -3.14 14.55 16.66
C TYR A 90 -3.31 13.47 15.59
N ILE A 91 -4.42 12.74 15.63
CA ILE A 91 -4.79 11.81 14.56
C ILE A 91 -5.50 12.62 13.48
N GLU A 92 -4.87 12.77 12.33
CA GLU A 92 -5.49 13.41 11.16
C GLU A 92 -6.49 12.47 10.49
N LYS A 93 -6.11 11.18 10.36
CA LYS A 93 -6.94 10.17 9.70
C LYS A 93 -6.63 8.79 10.24
N ALA A 94 -7.65 7.98 10.45
CA ALA A 94 -7.50 6.57 10.79
C ALA A 94 -8.57 5.75 10.07
N GLY A 95 -8.17 4.59 9.54
CA GLY A 95 -9.10 3.71 8.85
C GLY A 95 -8.67 2.25 8.89
N TRP A 96 -9.60 1.40 8.49
CA TRP A 96 -9.42 -0.05 8.45
C TRP A 96 -10.06 -0.63 7.19
N THR A 97 -9.56 -1.79 6.76
CA THR A 97 -10.12 -2.56 5.65
C THR A 97 -10.05 -4.05 5.97
N ASN A 98 -10.96 -4.83 5.41
CA ASN A 98 -10.86 -6.28 5.35
C ASN A 98 -10.87 -6.67 3.87
N SER A 99 -9.68 -6.89 3.31
CA SER A 99 -9.53 -7.27 1.90
C SER A 99 -8.67 -8.52 1.78
N SER A 100 -9.18 -9.48 1.01
CA SER A 100 -8.59 -10.82 0.87
C SER A 100 -8.40 -11.51 2.23
N ASP A 101 -9.40 -11.37 3.12
CA ASP A 101 -9.41 -11.93 4.48
C ASP A 101 -8.24 -11.49 5.37
N VAL A 102 -7.68 -10.31 5.06
CA VAL A 102 -6.64 -9.66 5.87
C VAL A 102 -7.18 -8.35 6.41
N LEU A 103 -7.29 -8.26 7.74
CA LEU A 103 -7.56 -7.00 8.43
C LEU A 103 -6.32 -6.10 8.36
N ARG A 104 -6.49 -4.92 7.76
CA ARG A 104 -5.47 -3.87 7.68
C ARG A 104 -5.99 -2.60 8.31
N LEU A 105 -5.10 -1.83 8.92
CA LEU A 105 -5.40 -0.50 9.41
C LEU A 105 -4.30 0.48 9.02
N PHE A 106 -4.68 1.74 8.88
CA PHE A 106 -3.75 2.83 8.65
C PHE A 106 -4.09 3.98 9.58
N VAL A 107 -3.07 4.71 10.02
CA VAL A 107 -3.23 5.93 10.81
C VAL A 107 -2.23 6.97 10.32
N ILE A 108 -2.70 8.19 10.14
CA ILE A 108 -1.89 9.37 9.80
C ILE A 108 -1.96 10.31 11.00
N TYR A 109 -0.79 10.69 11.48
CA TYR A 109 -0.63 11.57 12.63
C TYR A 109 -0.03 12.90 12.19
N ARG A 110 -0.46 13.97 12.84
CA ARG A 110 0.08 15.32 12.70
C ARG A 110 0.64 15.81 14.03
N GLN A 111 1.68 16.60 13.90
CA GLN A 111 2.25 17.41 14.96
C GLN A 111 2.36 18.83 14.40
N ASP A 112 2.14 19.84 15.23
CA ASP A 112 1.97 21.22 14.76
C ASP A 112 3.16 21.70 13.92
N ASP A 113 4.38 21.43 14.38
CA ASP A 113 5.62 21.88 13.75
C ASP A 113 6.42 20.74 13.08
N ASN A 114 5.83 19.57 12.88
CA ASN A 114 6.51 18.42 12.28
C ASN A 114 5.61 17.74 11.23
N PRO A 115 6.18 17.26 10.10
CA PRO A 115 5.45 16.52 9.07
C PRO A 115 4.63 15.31 9.58
N GLY A 116 4.87 14.85 10.81
CA GLY A 116 4.08 13.83 11.48
C GLY A 116 4.63 12.44 11.18
N TYR A 117 3.76 11.43 11.24
CA TYR A 117 4.14 10.07 10.87
C TYR A 117 2.91 9.29 10.44
N SER A 118 3.13 8.13 9.84
CA SER A 118 2.04 7.22 9.47
C SER A 118 2.33 5.79 9.90
N LEU A 119 1.25 5.05 10.15
CA LEU A 119 1.26 3.62 10.40
C LEU A 119 0.46 2.93 9.30
N SER A 120 0.99 1.82 8.77
CA SER A 120 0.27 0.88 7.92
C SER A 120 0.47 -0.52 8.49
N LEU A 121 -0.55 -1.08 9.12
CA LEU A 121 -0.45 -2.35 9.85
C LEU A 121 -1.42 -3.39 9.28
N GLN A 122 -0.98 -4.65 9.28
CA GLN A 122 -1.80 -5.83 9.03
C GLN A 122 -1.92 -6.66 10.31
N TYR A 123 -3.08 -7.25 10.52
CA TYR A 123 -3.29 -8.20 11.60
C TYR A 123 -2.90 -9.61 11.17
N LEU A 124 -2.01 -10.23 11.95
CA LEU A 124 -1.63 -11.63 11.78
C LEU A 124 -2.33 -12.47 12.85
N ALA A 125 -3.43 -13.12 12.45
CA ALA A 125 -4.28 -13.91 13.36
C ALA A 125 -3.51 -15.03 14.07
N GLU A 126 -2.63 -15.72 13.36
CA GLU A 126 -1.86 -16.86 13.87
C GLU A 126 -1.00 -16.52 15.09
N LYS A 127 -0.61 -15.25 15.21
CA LYS A 127 0.30 -14.75 16.25
C LYS A 127 -0.36 -13.73 17.18
N ASP A 128 -1.59 -13.32 16.88
CA ASP A 128 -2.30 -12.22 17.54
C ASP A 128 -1.44 -10.93 17.67
N ILE A 129 -0.90 -10.48 16.53
CA ILE A 129 -0.07 -9.27 16.43
C ILE A 129 -0.51 -8.37 15.28
N LEU A 130 -0.24 -7.08 15.42
CA LEU A 130 -0.26 -6.14 14.31
C LEU A 130 1.18 -5.94 13.83
N VAL A 131 1.43 -6.06 12.54
CA VAL A 131 2.77 -5.85 11.95
C VAL A 131 2.69 -4.91 10.76
N GLY A 132 3.74 -4.16 10.50
CA GLY A 132 3.82 -3.35 9.29
C GLY A 132 4.80 -2.20 9.44
N ASP A 133 4.47 -1.08 8.81
CA ASP A 133 5.38 0.04 8.63
C ASP A 133 4.98 1.24 9.50
N TYR A 134 5.99 1.83 10.13
CA TYR A 134 5.99 3.19 10.67
C TYR A 134 6.85 4.07 9.77
N VAL A 135 6.30 5.18 9.26
CA VAL A 135 7.04 6.14 8.43
C VAL A 135 7.13 7.47 9.17
N ASP A 136 8.36 7.90 9.49
CA ASP A 136 8.62 9.23 10.06
C ASP A 136 8.54 10.28 8.95
N GLY A 137 7.67 11.28 9.09
CA GLY A 137 7.50 12.32 8.10
C GLY A 137 8.72 13.24 7.95
N SER A 138 9.62 13.27 8.94
CA SER A 138 10.76 14.21 8.98
C SER A 138 11.83 13.85 7.96
N ASP A 139 12.10 12.55 7.79
CA ASP A 139 13.10 12.03 6.88
C ASP A 139 12.56 10.95 5.92
N ASN A 140 11.25 10.69 5.99
CA ASN A 140 10.52 9.71 5.19
C ASN A 140 11.11 8.29 5.28
N LYS A 141 11.74 7.95 6.41
CA LYS A 141 12.24 6.60 6.66
C LYS A 141 11.11 5.69 7.13
N SER A 142 11.05 4.51 6.53
CA SER A 142 10.17 3.42 6.98
C SER A 142 10.88 2.50 7.94
N HIS A 143 10.19 2.09 8.99
CA HIS A 143 10.64 1.15 10.00
C HIS A 143 9.59 0.06 10.18
N ASN A 144 10.02 -1.20 10.14
CA ASN A 144 9.15 -2.31 10.50
C ASN A 144 8.83 -2.25 12.00
N VAL A 145 7.55 -2.37 12.33
CA VAL A 145 7.05 -2.34 13.70
C VAL A 145 6.12 -3.51 13.96
N ILE A 146 6.14 -4.01 15.19
CA ILE A 146 5.25 -5.05 15.68
C ILE A 146 4.55 -4.52 16.92
N PHE A 147 3.23 -4.67 16.97
CA PHE A 147 2.45 -4.44 18.19
C PHE A 147 1.86 -5.76 18.69
N LYS A 148 2.02 -5.99 19.98
CA LYS A 148 1.48 -7.13 20.72
C LYS A 148 0.27 -6.68 21.52
N ARG A 149 -0.75 -7.52 21.59
CA ARG A 149 -1.94 -7.23 22.41
C ARG A 149 -1.56 -7.14 23.89
N ILE A 150 -2.12 -6.14 24.57
CA ILE A 150 -2.02 -5.99 26.03
C ILE A 150 -3.41 -6.13 26.66
N LYS A 151 -3.45 -6.65 27.89
CA LYS A 151 -4.68 -6.91 28.65
C LYS A 151 -5.05 -5.74 29.55
#